data_AF-A0AAU3LKE0-F1
#
_entry.id   AF-A0AAU3LKE0-F1
#
_cell.length_a   1.000
_cell.length_b   1.000
_cell.length_c   1.000
_cell.angle_alpha   90.00
_cell.angle_beta   90.00
_cell.angle_gamma   90.00
#
_symmetry.space_group_name_H-M   'P 1'
#
loop_
_entity.id
_entity.type
_entity.pdbx_description
1 polymer ?
#
loop_
_entity_poly.entity_id
_entity_poly.type
_entity_poly.pdbx_seq_one_letter_code
_entity_poly.pdbx_strand_id
1 'polypeptide(L)' 'MSKPAMIAVGGVVLGVILIPLIGFLPALLVLVGVPVAAYLLLDPSQRRRLRRITRKEIGR' A
#
# COMPACT_ATOMS: atom_id res chain seq x y z
N MET A 1 -7.19 15.31 -10.39
CA MET A 1 -7.12 13.85 -10.15
C MET A 1 -7.72 13.53 -8.80
N SER A 2 -8.44 12.41 -8.66
CA SER A 2 -8.90 11.94 -7.35
C SER A 2 -7.72 11.42 -6.53
N LYS A 3 -7.77 11.55 -5.19
CA LYS A 3 -6.75 10.99 -4.29
C LYS A 3 -6.44 9.50 -4.57
N PRO A 4 -7.42 8.60 -4.80
CA PRO A 4 -7.12 7.21 -5.15
C PRO A 4 -6.38 7.07 -6.49
N ALA A 5 -6.72 7.91 -7.49
CA ALA A 5 -5.98 7.91 -8.75
C ALA A 5 -4.51 8.33 -8.56
N MET A 6 -4.24 9.31 -7.69
CA MET A 6 -2.87 9.72 -7.37
C MET A 6 -2.08 8.60 -6.65
N ILE A 7 -2.73 7.89 -5.72
CA ILE A 7 -2.12 6.74 -5.02
C ILE A 7 -1.82 5.61 -6.00
N ALA A 8 -2.76 5.28 -6.89
CA ALA A 8 -2.57 4.24 -7.91
C ALA A 8 -1.40 4.58 -8.84
N VAL A 9 -1.34 5.82 -9.33
CA VAL A 9 -0.22 6.29 -10.17
C VAL A 9 1.11 6.20 -9.42
N GLY A 10 1.15 6.59 -8.14
CA GLY A 10 2.34 6.44 -7.30
C GLY A 10 2.82 4.99 -7.21
N GLY A 11 1.90 4.03 -7.03
CA GLY A 11 2.22 2.60 -7.03
C GLY A 11 2.79 2.10 -8.35
N VAL A 12 2.21 2.55 -9.48
CA VAL A 12 2.69 2.20 -10.82
C VAL A 12 4.10 2.75 -11.07
N VAL A 13 4.34 4.02 -10.74
CA VAL A 13 5.67 4.65 -10.90
C VAL A 13 6.72 3.93 -10.06
N LEU A 14 6.41 3.58 -8.81
CA LEU A 14 7.29 2.76 -7.96
C LEU A 14 7.58 1.40 -8.60
N GLY A 15 6.59 0.71 -9.14
CA GLY A 15 6.78 -0.55 -9.85
C GLY A 15 7.70 -0.43 -11.06
N VAL A 16 7.49 0.59 -11.90
CA VAL A 16 8.31 0.86 -13.09
C VAL A 16 9.78 1.13 -12.72
N ILE A 17 10.03 1.76 -11.57
CA ILE A 17 11.39 2.03 -11.10
C ILE A 17 12.01 0.79 -10.43
N LEU A 18 11.26 0.06 -9.60
CA LEU A 18 11.79 -1.08 -8.84
C LEU A 18 12.11 -2.29 -9.72
N ILE A 19 11.26 -2.62 -10.69
CA ILE A 19 11.43 -3.80 -11.54
C ILE A 19 12.80 -3.83 -12.25
N PRO A 20 13.27 -2.77 -12.94
CA PRO A 20 14.58 -2.79 -13.57
C PRO A 20 15.75 -2.74 -12.57
N LEU A 21 15.54 -2.22 -11.35
CA LEU A 21 16.61 -2.11 -10.35
C LEU A 21 16.93 -3.43 -9.67
N ILE A 22 15.90 -4.20 -9.29
CA ILE A 22 16.08 -5.40 -8.47
C ILE A 22 15.49 -6.66 -9.11
N GLY A 23 14.77 -6.52 -10.22
CA GLY A 23 14.04 -7.61 -10.88
C GLY A 23 12.59 -7.70 -10.42
N PHE A 24 11.77 -8.38 -11.21
CA PHE A 24 10.32 -8.44 -11.01
C PHE A 24 9.92 -9.03 -9.64
N LEU A 25 10.49 -10.18 -9.28
CA LEU A 25 10.08 -10.90 -8.07
C LEU A 25 10.39 -10.13 -6.77
N PRO A 26 11.61 -9.61 -6.55
CA PRO A 26 11.87 -8.79 -5.36
C PRO A 26 11.18 -7.41 -5.42
N ALA A 27 10.98 -6.81 -6.60
CA ALA A 27 10.16 -5.60 -6.72
C ALA A 27 8.72 -5.83 -6.26
N LEU A 28 8.13 -6.97 -6.63
CA LEU A 28 6.79 -7.37 -6.17
C LEU A 28 6.76 -7.58 -4.65
N LEU A 29 7.78 -8.24 -4.09
CA LEU A 29 7.92 -8.40 -2.64
C LEU A 29 8.05 -7.07 -1.91
N VAL A 30 8.74 -6.08 -2.46
CA VAL A 30 8.83 -4.74 -1.87
C VAL A 30 7.47 -4.04 -1.94
N LEU A 31 6.83 -4.04 -3.11
CA LEU A 31 5.57 -3.34 -3.36
C LEU A 31 4.42 -3.85 -2.46
N VAL A 32 4.43 -5.14 -2.12
CA VAL A 32 3.44 -5.76 -1.23
C VAL A 32 3.94 -5.83 0.22
N GLY A 33 5.18 -6.28 0.40
CA GLY A 33 5.76 -6.58 1.70
C GLY A 33 5.96 -5.34 2.55
N VAL A 34 6.33 -4.20 1.96
CA VAL A 34 6.49 -2.94 2.72
C VAL A 34 5.14 -2.47 3.31
N PRO A 35 4.04 -2.33 2.55
CA PRO A 35 2.73 -2.02 3.13
C PRO A 35 2.26 -3.03 4.17
N VAL A 36 2.49 -4.33 3.95
CA VAL A 36 2.10 -5.38 4.90
C VAL A 36 2.90 -5.24 6.20
N ALA A 37 4.22 -5.13 6.12
CA ALA A 37 5.09 -4.95 7.28
C ALA A 37 4.74 -3.66 8.03
N ALA A 38 4.53 -2.55 7.31
CA ALA A 38 4.09 -1.29 7.89
C ALA A 38 2.78 -1.46 8.67
N TYR A 39 1.79 -2.16 8.11
CA TYR A 39 0.53 -2.43 8.80
C TYR A 39 0.68 -3.33 10.03
N LEU A 40 1.56 -4.31 9.98
CA LEU A 40 1.84 -5.21 11.10
C LEU A 40 2.57 -4.50 12.24
N LEU A 41 3.44 -3.54 11.91
CA LEU A 41 4.15 -2.69 12.86
C LEU A 41 3.26 -1.62 13.50
N LEU A 42 2.06 -1.36 12.97
CA LEU A 42 1.11 -0.44 13.61
C LEU A 42 0.70 -0.95 14.98
N ASP A 43 0.60 -0.01 15.93
CA ASP A 43 0.01 -0.29 17.24
C ASP A 43 -1.42 -0.83 17.11
N PRO A 44 -1.87 -1.67 18.05
CA PRO A 44 -3.24 -2.20 18.04
C PRO A 44 -4.31 -1.09 17.97
N SER A 45 -4.06 0.08 18.57
CA SER A 45 -4.96 1.24 18.53
C SER A 45 -5.08 1.85 17.12
N GLN A 46 -3.95 2.05 16.43
CA GLN A 46 -3.88 2.56 15.06
C GLN A 46 -4.54 1.58 14.08
N ARG A 47 -4.20 0.29 14.19
CA ARG A 47 -4.79 -0.77 13.36
C ARG A 47 -6.30 -0.87 13.52
N ARG A 48 -6.82 -0.78 14.75
CA ARG A 48 -8.26 -0.76 15.03
C ARG A 48 -8.94 0.47 14.42
N ARG A 49 -8.33 1.65 14.50
CA ARG A 49 -8.85 2.87 13.88
C ARG A 49 -8.89 2.74 12.36
N LEU A 50 -7.81 2.26 11.76
CA LEU A 50 -7.72 2.04 10.31
C LEU A 50 -8.84 1.10 9.84
N ARG A 51 -8.99 -0.07 10.48
CA ARG A 51 -10.07 -1.04 10.17
C ARG A 51 -11.48 -0.44 10.31
N ARG A 52 -11.70 0.48 11.25
CA ARG A 52 -13.00 1.17 11.38
C ARG A 52 -13.24 2.16 10.25
N ILE A 53 -12.21 2.92 9.85
CA ILE A 53 -12.31 3.87 8.73
C ILE A 53 -12.59 3.09 7.44
N THR A 54 -11.80 2.06 7.14
CA THR A 54 -11.99 1.24 5.93
C THR A 54 -13.38 0.62 5.87
N ARG A 55 -13.93 0.12 6.98
CA ARG A 55 -15.30 -0.43 7.00
C ARG A 55 -16.40 0.59 6.72
N LYS A 56 -16.19 1.88 7.04
CA LYS A 56 -17.17 2.94 6.73
C LYS A 56 -17.20 3.30 5.23
N GLU A 57 -16.10 3.07 4.52
CA GLU A 57 -15.97 3.31 3.08
C GLU A 57 -16.49 2.15 2.23
N ILE A 58 -16.64 0.93 2.79
CA ILE A 58 -17.15 -0.26 2.05
C ILE A 58 -18.69 -0.26 1.95
N GLY A 59 -19.39 0.53 2.77
CA GLY A 59 -20.85 0.63 2.80
C GLY A 59 -21.40 1.98 2.32
N ARG A 60 -20.60 2.77 1.62
CA ARG A 60 -20.94 4.05 0.98
C ARG A 60 -20.52 4.00 -0.48
#